data_AF-A0A924MM61-F1
#
_entry.id   AF-A0A924MM61-F1
#
_cell.length_a   1.000
_cell.length_b   1.000
_cell.length_c   1.000
_cell.angle_alpha   90.00
_cell.angle_beta   90.00
_cell.angle_gamma   90.00
#
_symmetry.space_group_name_H-M   'P 1'
#
loop_
_entity.id
_entity.type
_entity.pdbx_description
1 polymer ?
#
loop_
_entity_poly.entity_id
_entity_poly.type
_entity_poly.pdbx_seq_one_letter_code
_entity_poly.pdbx_strand_id
1 'polypeptide(L)' 'MTTITAPPKDSGDDGGTGHLEELRTDPIGLMRRVREECGDVGEFRLADKDVVLLTGADA' A
#
# COMPACT_ATOMS: atom_id res chain seq x y z
N MET A 1 21.39 10.77 14.54
CA MET A 1 20.32 9.77 14.36
C MET A 1 19.58 10.14 13.09
N THR A 2 19.63 9.32 12.06
CA THR A 2 18.84 9.54 10.84
C THR A 2 17.46 8.97 11.10
N THR A 3 16.43 9.81 11.08
CA THR A 3 15.04 9.34 11.22
C THR A 3 14.67 8.56 9.97
N ILE A 4 14.25 7.31 10.12
CA ILE A 4 13.68 6.52 9.03
C ILE A 4 12.22 6.96 8.89
N THR A 5 11.88 7.51 7.73
CA THR A 5 10.50 7.88 7.39
C THR A 5 9.78 6.64 6.90
N ALA A 6 8.64 6.31 7.51
CA ALA A 6 7.77 5.24 7.02
C ALA A 6 7.21 5.61 5.63
N PRO A 7 6.98 4.63 4.74
CA PRO A 7 6.36 4.90 3.46
C PRO A 7 4.98 5.56 3.61
N PRO A 8 4.55 6.38 2.63
CA PRO A 8 3.20 6.90 2.62
C PRO A 8 2.19 5.76 2.52
N LYS A 9 1.14 5.82 3.34
CA LYS A 9 0.04 4.85 3.35
C LYS A 9 -1.05 5.28 2.37
N ASP A 10 -1.57 4.35 1.60
CA ASP A 10 -2.70 4.62 0.70
C ASP A 10 -3.99 4.86 1.51
N SER A 11 -4.99 5.45 0.83
CA SER A 11 -6.32 5.65 1.43
C SER A 11 -7.09 4.33 1.60
N GLY A 12 -8.34 4.35 2.09
CA GLY A 12 -9.25 3.21 1.97
C GLY A 12 -9.13 2.04 2.96
N ASP A 13 -8.24 2.10 3.96
CA ASP A 13 -8.25 1.14 5.07
C ASP A 13 -9.55 1.29 5.89
N ASP A 14 -10.40 0.26 5.87
CA ASP A 14 -11.71 0.26 6.55
C ASP A 14 -11.63 -0.09 8.05
N GLY A 15 -10.42 -0.32 8.58
CA GLY A 15 -10.18 -0.70 9.97
C GLY A 15 -10.37 -2.19 10.26
N GLY A 16 -11.00 -2.98 9.38
CA GLY A 16 -11.23 -4.41 9.52
C GLY A 16 -10.01 -5.23 9.12
N THR A 17 -10.11 -5.95 8.00
CA THR A 17 -8.99 -6.71 7.41
C THR A 17 -8.06 -5.82 6.58
N GLY A 18 -8.14 -4.50 6.72
CA GLY A 18 -7.51 -3.56 5.80
C GLY A 18 -7.98 -3.83 4.37
N HIS A 19 -7.05 -3.76 3.42
CA HIS A 19 -7.29 -3.95 1.99
C HIS A 19 -7.40 -5.41 1.56
N LEU A 20 -7.51 -6.37 2.48
CA LEU A 20 -7.58 -7.79 2.10
C LEU A 20 -8.78 -8.12 1.21
N GLU A 21 -9.94 -7.50 1.46
CA GLU A 21 -11.14 -7.73 0.63
C GLU A 21 -11.03 -7.03 -0.74
N GLU A 22 -10.43 -5.83 -0.78
CA GLU A 22 -10.12 -5.14 -2.05
C GLU A 22 -9.12 -5.98 -2.87
N LEU A 23 -8.06 -6.50 -2.24
CA LEU A 23 -7.09 -7.38 -2.90
C LEU A 23 -7.73 -8.65 -3.47
N ARG A 24 -8.73 -9.23 -2.78
CA ARG A 24 -9.43 -10.43 -3.27
C ARG A 24 -10.30 -10.18 -4.50
N THR A 25 -10.82 -8.97 -4.64
CA THR A 25 -11.82 -8.62 -5.65
C THR A 25 -11.25 -7.82 -6.81
N ASP A 26 -10.31 -6.91 -6.54
CA ASP A 26 -9.63 -6.06 -7.51
C ASP A 26 -8.16 -5.78 -7.12
N PRO A 27 -7.27 -6.79 -7.20
CA PRO A 27 -5.87 -6.64 -6.80
C PRO A 27 -5.10 -5.64 -7.65
N ILE A 28 -5.41 -5.55 -8.96
CA ILE A 28 -4.71 -4.63 -9.86
C ILE A 28 -5.19 -3.19 -9.61
N GLY A 29 -6.48 -2.98 -9.36
CA GLY A 29 -7.02 -1.67 -8.97
C GLY A 29 -6.37 -1.14 -7.71
N LEU A 30 -6.23 -1.98 -6.67
CA LEU A 30 -5.52 -1.65 -5.43
C LEU A 30 -4.08 -1.23 -5.70
N MET A 31 -3.29 -2.05 -6.39
CA MET A 31 -1.86 -1.75 -6.68
C MET A 31 -1.71 -0.47 -7.51
N ARG A 32 -2.61 -0.24 -8.48
CA ARG A 32 -2.63 0.99 -9.28
C ARG A 32 -2.92 2.20 -8.42
N ARG A 33 -3.92 2.13 -7.52
CA ARG A 33 -4.29 3.24 -6.63
C ARG A 33 -3.15 3.59 -5.68
N VAL A 34 -2.51 2.59 -5.07
CA VAL A 34 -1.32 2.80 -4.21
C VAL A 34 -0.26 3.56 -4.98
N ARG A 35 0.05 3.17 -6.23
CA ARG A 35 1.03 3.90 -7.03
C ARG A 35 0.59 5.33 -7.36
N GLU A 36 -0.68 5.54 -7.69
CA GLU A 36 -1.22 6.87 -8.02
C GLU A 36 -1.20 7.83 -6.82
N GLU A 37 -1.42 7.31 -5.61
CA GLU A 37 -1.46 8.11 -4.37
C GLU A 37 -0.09 8.27 -3.70
N CYS A 38 0.73 7.22 -3.71
CA CYS A 38 1.96 7.11 -2.93
C CYS A 38 3.24 7.22 -3.77
N GLY A 39 3.15 7.01 -5.09
CA GLY A 39 4.30 6.97 -6.00
C GLY A 39 4.96 5.61 -6.06
N ASP A 40 6.29 5.59 -6.21
CA ASP A 40 7.06 4.37 -6.46
C ASP A 40 7.22 3.48 -5.20
N VAL A 41 7.01 4.04 -4.00
CA VAL A 41 7.01 3.32 -2.72
C VAL A 41 5.76 3.69 -1.93
N GLY A 42 4.87 2.73 -1.69
CA GLY A 42 3.63 2.93 -0.92
C GLY A 42 3.35 1.77 0.03
N GLU A 43 2.58 2.04 1.09
CA GLU A 43 2.19 1.06 2.10
C GLU A 43 0.68 0.88 2.16
N PHE A 44 0.23 -0.36 2.35
CA PHE A 44 -1.16 -0.69 2.64
C PHE A 44 -1.22 -1.92 3.56
N ARG A 45 -2.39 -2.19 4.16
CA ARG A 45 -2.53 -3.25 5.17
C ARG A 45 -3.34 -4.42 4.65
N LEU A 46 -2.83 -5.64 4.80
CA LEU A 46 -3.54 -6.89 4.54
C LEU A 46 -3.71 -7.68 5.84
N ALA A 47 -4.91 -7.61 6.42
CA ALA A 47 -5.22 -8.13 7.74
C ALA A 47 -4.23 -7.64 8.81
N ASP A 48 -3.37 -8.53 9.31
CA ASP A 48 -2.35 -8.25 10.31
C ASP A 48 -1.00 -7.81 9.72
N LYS A 49 -0.90 -7.60 8.40
CA LYS A 49 0.37 -7.37 7.70
C LYS A 49 0.41 -6.01 7.02
N ASP A 50 1.41 -5.21 7.37
CA ASP A 50 1.76 -4.02 6.62
C ASP A 50 2.62 -4.44 5.41
N VAL A 51 2.19 -4.04 4.22
CA VAL A 51 2.80 -4.43 2.95
C VAL A 51 3.31 -3.17 2.27
N VAL A 52 4.58 -3.20 1.88
CA VAL A 52 5.20 -2.15 1.06
C VAL A 52 5.20 -2.60 -0.40
N LEU A 53 4.57 -1.80 -1.25
CA LEU A 53 4.60 -1.96 -2.70
C LEU A 53 5.72 -1.11 -3.29
N LEU A 54 6.62 -1.76 -4.02
CA LEU A 54 7.64 -1.12 -4.84
C LEU A 54 7.21 -1.18 -6.31
N THR A 55 7.22 -0.03 -6.99
CA THR A 55 6.89 0.07 -8.41
C THR A 55 7.87 0.98 -9.14
N GLY A 56 8.15 0.69 -10.41
CA GLY A 56 9.16 1.42 -11.18
C GLY A 56 10.50 0.70 -11.21
N ALA A 57 11.39 1.14 -12.11
CA ALA A 57 12.65 0.45 -12.36
C ALA A 57 13.71 0.69 -11.25
N ASP A 58 13.60 1.80 -10.54
CA ASP A 58 14.58 2.28 -9.55
C ASP A 58 14.10 2.15 -8.10
N ALA A 59 12.94 1.52 -7.88
CA ALA A 59 12.33 1.36 -6.56
C ALA A 59 13.04 0.35 -5.67
#